data_AF-A0A935X5H1-F1
#
_entry.id   AF-A0A935X5H1-F1
#
_cell.length_a   1.000
_cell.length_b   1.000
_cell.length_c   1.000
_cell.angle_alpha   90.00
_cell.angle_beta   90.00
_cell.angle_gamma   90.00
#
_symmetry.space_group_name_H-M   'P 1'
#
loop_
_entity.id
_entity.type
_entity.pdbx_description
1 polymer ?
#
loop_
_entity_poly.entity_id
_entity_poly.type
_entity_poly.pdbx_seq_one_letter_code
_entity_poly.pdbx_strand_id
1 'polypeptide(L)'
;MIHPTAAQEAAIESMVRSFYERGLADAVLAPIFFDAIHDWEGHIRLVSDFWSNSIYGTGRYKGNAFAPHMKLKFGVEAFEHWLAAFEGAANEHLDTEAAGRAIRVARHMAQSYRTGLFPFTDAEGKPSRVPVRKPS
;
A
#
# COMPACT_ATOMS: atom_id res chain seq x y z
N MET A 1 1.19 21.88 -14.77
CA MET A 1 0.72 21.01 -13.66
C MET A 1 -0.58 20.39 -14.12
N ILE A 2 -0.68 19.05 -14.12
CA ILE A 2 -1.94 18.40 -14.49
C ILE A 2 -2.85 18.48 -13.26
N HIS A 3 -4.03 19.06 -13.44
CA HIS A 3 -5.07 19.07 -12.41
C HIS A 3 -6.10 18.03 -12.80
N PRO A 4 -6.21 16.90 -12.06
CA PRO A 4 -7.28 15.94 -12.30
C PRO A 4 -8.64 16.59 -12.08
N THR A 5 -9.64 16.09 -12.79
CA THR A 5 -11.02 16.55 -12.64
C THR A 5 -11.58 16.13 -11.28
N ALA A 6 -12.66 16.78 -10.84
CA ALA A 6 -13.37 16.38 -9.61
C ALA A 6 -13.82 14.91 -9.65
N ALA A 7 -14.20 14.40 -10.84
CA ALA A 7 -14.57 13.00 -11.02
C ALA A 7 -13.37 12.05 -10.84
N GLN A 8 -12.20 12.43 -11.35
CA GLN A 8 -10.97 11.63 -11.15
C GLN A 8 -10.53 11.60 -9.69
N GLU A 9 -10.68 12.70 -8.97
CA GLU A 9 -10.40 12.76 -7.52
C GLU A 9 -11.40 11.90 -6.72
N ALA A 10 -12.69 11.97 -7.04
CA ALA A 10 -13.71 11.13 -6.42
C ALA A 10 -13.47 9.63 -6.69
N ALA A 11 -13.00 9.29 -7.89
CA ALA A 11 -12.62 7.92 -8.24
C ALA A 11 -11.42 7.42 -7.42
N ILE A 12 -10.41 8.27 -7.19
CA ILE A 12 -9.28 7.94 -6.31
C ILE A 12 -9.75 7.72 -4.87
N GLU A 13 -10.59 8.59 -4.33
CA GLU A 13 -11.12 8.40 -2.97
C GLU A 13 -11.91 7.09 -2.86
N SER A 14 -12.77 6.79 -3.86
CA SER A 14 -13.54 5.55 -3.91
C SER A 14 -12.63 4.31 -3.98
N MET A 15 -11.59 4.36 -4.83
CA MET A 15 -10.56 3.31 -4.88
C MET A 15 -9.89 3.11 -3.52
N VAL A 16 -9.48 4.19 -2.85
CA VAL A 16 -8.79 4.10 -1.56
C VAL A 16 -9.72 3.50 -0.49
N ARG A 17 -10.99 3.92 -0.44
CA ARG A 17 -11.98 3.34 0.49
C ARG A 17 -12.20 1.85 0.20
N SER A 18 -12.46 1.47 -1.05
CA SER A 18 -12.62 0.06 -1.46
C SER A 18 -11.37 -0.78 -1.14
N PHE A 19 -10.18 -0.23 -1.32
CA PHE A 19 -8.93 -0.90 -0.93
C PHE A 19 -8.90 -1.24 0.57
N TYR A 20 -9.23 -0.29 1.44
CA TYR A 20 -9.26 -0.55 2.89
C TYR A 20 -10.42 -1.44 3.30
N GLU A 21 -11.59 -1.35 2.67
CA GLU A 21 -12.72 -2.27 2.91
C GLU A 21 -12.32 -3.71 2.59
N ARG A 22 -11.72 -3.94 1.42
CA ARG A 22 -11.16 -5.25 1.02
C ARG A 22 -10.09 -5.72 1.99
N GLY A 23 -9.23 -4.82 2.42
CA GLY A 23 -8.17 -5.10 3.38
C GLY A 23 -8.68 -5.45 4.79
N LEU A 24 -9.74 -4.79 5.25
CA LEU A 24 -10.37 -5.07 6.54
C LEU A 24 -11.19 -6.37 6.54
N ALA A 25 -11.61 -6.84 5.36
CA ALA A 25 -12.23 -8.15 5.18
C ALA A 25 -11.19 -9.30 5.07
N ASP A 26 -9.91 -8.98 4.88
CA ASP A 26 -8.83 -9.94 4.74
C ASP A 26 -8.19 -10.28 6.10
N ALA A 27 -8.12 -11.57 6.43
CA ALA A 27 -7.64 -12.02 7.74
C ALA A 27 -6.16 -11.73 8.02
N VAL A 28 -5.33 -11.53 6.98
CA VAL A 28 -3.91 -11.19 7.10
C VAL A 28 -3.74 -9.68 7.27
N LEU A 29 -4.49 -8.88 6.51
CA LEU A 29 -4.35 -7.44 6.48
C LEU A 29 -5.10 -6.73 7.62
N ALA A 30 -6.29 -7.22 7.98
CA ALA A 30 -7.16 -6.54 8.93
C ALA A 30 -6.46 -6.24 10.27
N PRO A 31 -5.77 -7.19 10.93
CA PRO A 31 -5.09 -6.91 12.20
C PRO A 31 -4.02 -5.82 12.09
N ILE A 32 -3.33 -5.73 10.94
CA ILE A 32 -2.28 -4.73 10.69
C ILE A 32 -2.90 -3.34 10.59
N PHE A 33 -4.01 -3.20 9.84
CA PHE A 33 -4.69 -1.93 9.67
C PHE A 33 -5.38 -1.45 10.95
N PHE A 34 -6.03 -2.36 11.69
CA PHE A 34 -6.65 -2.04 12.98
C PHE A 34 -5.65 -1.51 14.01
N ASP A 35 -4.45 -2.09 14.08
CA ASP A 35 -3.40 -1.64 15.00
C ASP A 35 -2.77 -0.31 14.55
N ALA A 36 -2.60 -0.11 13.25
CA ALA A 36 -1.84 1.02 12.72
C ALA A 36 -2.67 2.30 12.49
N ILE A 37 -3.97 2.20 12.24
CA ILE A 37 -4.81 3.31 11.79
C ILE A 37 -5.85 3.65 12.86
N HIS A 38 -5.69 4.84 13.46
CA HIS A 38 -6.62 5.34 14.48
C HIS A 38 -7.52 6.49 13.98
N ASP A 39 -7.02 7.33 13.06
CA ASP A 39 -7.81 8.35 12.35
C ASP A 39 -8.06 7.90 10.91
N TRP A 40 -9.17 7.21 10.71
CA TRP A 40 -9.53 6.63 9.41
C TRP A 40 -9.73 7.69 8.33
N GLU A 41 -10.52 8.74 8.59
CA GLU A 41 -10.78 9.76 7.58
C GLU A 41 -9.53 10.59 7.26
N GLY A 42 -8.69 10.88 8.25
CA GLY A 42 -7.37 11.48 8.00
C GLY A 42 -6.47 10.59 7.16
N HIS A 43 -6.47 9.29 7.43
CA HIS A 43 -5.68 8.32 6.69
C HIS A 43 -6.15 8.17 5.24
N ILE A 44 -7.46 8.07 5.00
CA ILE A 44 -8.04 8.01 3.66
C ILE A 44 -7.63 9.24 2.84
N ARG A 45 -7.78 10.45 3.39
CA ARG A 45 -7.35 11.69 2.69
C ARG A 45 -5.87 11.67 2.33
N LEU A 46 -5.00 11.28 3.27
CA LEU A 46 -3.55 11.20 3.05
C LEU A 46 -3.19 10.23 1.91
N VAL A 47 -3.84 9.06 1.89
CA VAL A 47 -3.58 8.01 0.91
C VAL A 47 -4.20 8.38 -0.45
N SER A 48 -5.34 9.07 -0.47
CA SER A 48 -5.89 9.67 -1.70
C SER A 48 -4.95 10.71 -2.29
N ASP A 49 -4.33 11.57 -1.48
CA ASP A 49 -3.32 12.52 -1.95
C ASP A 49 -2.07 11.82 -2.49
N PHE A 50 -1.64 10.73 -1.86
CA PHE A 50 -0.54 9.90 -2.38
C PHE A 50 -0.86 9.35 -3.78
N TRP A 51 -2.05 8.78 -3.98
CA TRP A 51 -2.43 8.20 -5.26
C TRP A 51 -2.73 9.26 -6.32
N SER A 52 -3.37 10.38 -5.96
CA SER A 52 -3.52 11.53 -6.86
C SER A 52 -2.17 12.03 -7.35
N ASN A 53 -1.19 12.16 -6.43
CA ASN A 53 0.17 12.54 -6.80
C ASN A 53 0.84 11.48 -7.70
N SER A 54 0.69 10.20 -7.39
CA SER A 54 1.33 9.11 -8.15
C SER A 54 0.75 8.92 -9.55
N ILE A 55 -0.56 9.14 -9.72
CA ILE A 55 -1.26 8.92 -10.99
C ILE A 55 -1.21 10.18 -11.89
N TYR A 56 -1.35 11.37 -11.30
CA TYR A 56 -1.55 12.62 -12.03
C TYR A 56 -0.49 13.70 -11.75
N GLY A 57 0.45 13.47 -10.83
CA GLY A 57 1.54 14.42 -10.57
C GLY A 57 1.08 15.72 -9.89
N THR A 58 0.02 15.65 -9.06
CA THR A 58 -0.59 16.83 -8.43
C THR A 58 0.31 17.55 -7.42
N GLY A 59 1.31 16.87 -6.87
CA GLY A 59 2.23 17.44 -5.90
C GLY A 59 1.66 17.58 -4.49
N ARG A 60 0.44 17.11 -4.20
CA ARG A 60 -0.22 17.24 -2.89
C ARG A 60 0.42 16.38 -1.80
N TYR A 61 0.96 15.22 -2.18
CA TYR A 61 1.70 14.36 -1.25
C TYR A 61 3.19 14.70 -1.25
N LYS A 62 3.73 15.02 -0.08
CA LYS A 62 5.17 15.32 0.16
C LYS A 62 5.83 14.39 1.18
N GLY A 63 5.12 13.36 1.63
CA GLY A 63 5.56 12.48 2.71
C GLY A 63 6.56 11.40 2.25
N ASN A 64 7.19 10.74 3.22
CA ASN A 64 7.93 9.51 2.98
C ASN A 64 7.01 8.32 3.28
N ALA A 65 6.51 7.67 2.22
CA ALA A 65 5.61 6.54 2.37
C ALA A 65 6.28 5.32 3.03
N PHE A 66 7.59 5.15 2.91
CA PHE A 66 8.28 3.96 3.43
C PHE A 66 8.46 3.97 4.95
N ALA A 67 8.80 5.13 5.51
CA ALA A 67 9.19 5.24 6.92
C ALA A 67 8.13 4.73 7.93
N PRO A 68 6.81 4.97 7.74
CA PRO A 68 5.79 4.36 8.61
C PRO A 68 5.77 2.83 8.56
N HIS A 69 5.98 2.23 7.39
CA HIS A 69 5.90 0.78 7.19
C HIS A 69 7.04 0.02 7.90
N MET A 70 8.17 0.68 8.14
CA MET A 70 9.28 0.11 8.93
C MET A 70 8.89 -0.21 10.37
N LYS A 71 7.90 0.51 10.93
CA LYS A 71 7.48 0.37 12.33
C LYS A 71 6.39 -0.69 12.52
N LEU A 72 5.73 -1.10 11.43
CA LEU A 72 4.63 -2.05 11.48
C LEU A 72 5.14 -3.48 11.64
N LYS A 73 4.36 -4.33 12.29
CA LYS A 73 4.66 -5.76 12.45
C LYS A 73 3.77 -6.58 11.52
N PHE A 74 4.35 -7.17 10.49
CA PHE A 74 3.65 -8.04 9.53
C PHE A 74 4.62 -9.02 8.87
N GLY A 75 4.09 -10.14 8.37
CA GLY A 75 4.82 -11.14 7.60
C GLY A 75 4.90 -10.82 6.10
N VAL A 76 5.77 -11.51 5.38
CA VAL A 76 6.01 -11.26 3.93
C VAL A 76 4.77 -11.56 3.08
N GLU A 77 3.89 -12.45 3.55
CA GLU A 77 2.63 -12.79 2.92
C GLU A 77 1.70 -11.58 2.77
N ALA A 78 1.79 -10.59 3.67
CA ALA A 78 0.94 -9.40 3.63
C ALA A 78 1.07 -8.62 2.31
N PHE A 79 2.22 -8.68 1.62
CA PHE A 79 2.39 -8.00 0.34
C PHE A 79 1.49 -8.56 -0.77
N GLU A 80 1.30 -9.88 -0.82
CA GLU A 80 0.46 -10.51 -1.84
C GLU A 80 -1.01 -10.19 -1.61
N HIS A 81 -1.46 -10.26 -0.35
CA HIS A 81 -2.80 -9.86 0.05
C HIS A 81 -3.06 -8.37 -0.23
N TRP A 82 -2.10 -7.50 0.12
CA TRP A 82 -2.21 -6.07 -0.10
C TRP A 82 -2.31 -5.73 -1.59
N LEU A 83 -1.51 -6.37 -2.44
CA LEU A 83 -1.59 -6.18 -3.89
C LEU A 83 -2.92 -6.68 -4.45
N ALA A 84 -3.42 -7.84 -4.00
CA ALA A 84 -4.71 -8.35 -4.45
C ALA A 84 -5.87 -7.39 -4.10
N ALA A 85 -5.89 -6.87 -2.86
CA ALA A 85 -6.88 -5.88 -2.43
C ALA A 85 -6.78 -4.58 -3.25
N PHE A 86 -5.56 -4.07 -3.45
CA PHE A 86 -5.31 -2.82 -4.16
C PHE A 86 -5.66 -2.93 -5.65
N GLU A 87 -5.22 -3.99 -6.33
CA GLU A 87 -5.51 -4.22 -7.75
C GLU A 87 -7.01 -4.40 -7.98
N GLY A 88 -7.71 -5.09 -7.07
CA GLY A 88 -9.17 -5.19 -7.13
C GLY A 88 -9.85 -3.83 -7.06
N ALA A 89 -9.49 -3.00 -6.09
CA ALA A 89 -10.06 -1.65 -5.94
C ALA A 89 -9.72 -0.71 -7.10
N ALA A 90 -8.48 -0.76 -7.60
CA ALA A 90 -8.03 0.07 -8.71
C ALA A 90 -8.81 -0.23 -10.00
N ASN A 91 -8.99 -1.51 -10.33
CA ASN A 91 -9.75 -1.92 -11.51
C ASN A 91 -11.25 -1.65 -11.39
N GLU A 92 -11.79 -1.61 -10.16
CA GLU A 92 -13.21 -1.34 -9.92
C GLU A 92 -13.55 0.15 -10.07
N HIS A 93 -12.68 1.04 -9.59
CA HIS A 93 -13.03 2.46 -9.44
C HIS A 93 -12.33 3.41 -10.41
N LEU A 94 -11.20 3.03 -10.99
CA LEU A 94 -10.45 3.88 -11.91
C LEU A 94 -10.68 3.47 -13.37
N ASP A 95 -10.50 4.43 -14.29
CA ASP A 95 -10.38 4.10 -15.70
C ASP A 95 -9.14 3.23 -15.97
N THR A 96 -9.15 2.46 -17.06
CA THR A 96 -8.09 1.49 -17.41
C THR A 96 -6.68 2.09 -17.39
N GLU A 97 -6.52 3.33 -17.85
CA GLU A 97 -5.23 4.01 -17.91
C GLU A 97 -4.74 4.41 -16.51
N ALA A 98 -5.62 4.98 -15.69
CA ALA A 98 -5.35 5.35 -14.31
C ALA A 98 -5.09 4.12 -13.43
N ALA A 99 -5.91 3.07 -13.55
CA ALA A 99 -5.70 1.79 -12.88
C ALA A 99 -4.34 1.20 -13.23
N GLY A 100 -4.00 1.16 -14.53
CA GLY A 100 -2.70 0.67 -14.99
C GLY A 100 -1.52 1.44 -14.40
N ARG A 101 -1.60 2.78 -14.30
CA ARG A 101 -0.58 3.60 -13.62
C ARG A 101 -0.49 3.27 -12.14
N ALA A 102 -1.61 3.22 -11.44
CA ALA A 102 -1.68 2.95 -10.01
C ALA A 102 -1.08 1.58 -9.67
N ILE A 103 -1.46 0.54 -10.41
CA ILE A 103 -1.00 -0.84 -10.21
C ILE A 103 0.51 -0.97 -10.43
N ARG A 104 1.08 -0.31 -11.44
CA ARG A 104 2.53 -0.29 -11.65
C ARG A 104 3.28 0.30 -10.45
N VAL A 105 2.79 1.40 -9.90
CA VAL A 105 3.36 2.03 -8.71
C VAL A 105 3.22 1.10 -7.49
N ALA A 106 2.03 0.53 -7.28
CA ALA A 106 1.75 -0.41 -6.19
C ALA A 106 2.69 -1.62 -6.20
N ARG A 107 2.87 -2.27 -7.35
CA ARG A 107 3.77 -3.42 -7.51
C ARG A 107 5.22 -3.04 -7.24
N HIS A 108 5.67 -1.89 -7.76
CA HIS A 108 7.02 -1.41 -7.51
C HIS A 108 7.26 -1.10 -6.02
N MET A 109 6.29 -0.48 -5.34
CA MET A 109 6.34 -0.25 -3.90
C MET A 109 6.43 -1.56 -3.13
N ALA A 110 5.55 -2.52 -3.40
CA ALA A 110 5.54 -3.82 -2.72
C ALA A 110 6.89 -4.55 -2.88
N GLN A 111 7.46 -4.57 -4.09
CA GLN A 111 8.79 -5.15 -4.35
C GLN A 111 9.89 -4.43 -3.56
N SER A 112 9.87 -3.10 -3.56
CA SER A 112 10.89 -2.29 -2.88
C SER A 112 10.81 -2.44 -1.37
N TYR A 113 9.59 -2.47 -0.83
CA TYR A 113 9.35 -2.58 0.61
C TYR A 113 9.67 -3.98 1.09
N ARG A 114 9.34 -5.02 0.32
CA ARG A 114 9.76 -6.39 0.62
C ARG A 114 11.27 -6.49 0.75
N THR A 115 12.00 -5.96 -0.23
CA THR A 115 13.48 -5.94 -0.22
C THR A 115 14.03 -5.15 0.98
N GLY A 116 13.47 -3.97 1.26
CA GLY A 116 13.97 -3.09 2.33
C GLY A 116 13.61 -3.55 3.75
N LEU A 117 12.46 -4.17 3.94
CA LEU A 117 11.95 -4.57 5.26
C LEU A 117 12.37 -5.99 5.66
N PHE A 118 12.62 -6.87 4.68
CA PHE A 118 12.98 -8.27 4.90
C PHE A 118 14.34 -8.60 4.24
N PRO A 119 15.44 -7.96 4.67
CA PRO A 119 16.73 -8.09 4.00
C PRO A 119 17.46 -9.40 4.32
N PHE A 120 16.97 -10.20 5.28
CA PHE A 120 17.58 -11.45 5.69
C PHE A 120 16.77 -12.65 5.19
N THR A 121 17.35 -13.83 5.40
CA THR A 121 16.70 -15.11 5.19
C THR A 121 16.67 -15.86 6.52
N ASP A 122 15.56 -16.49 6.88
CA ASP A 122 15.44 -17.37 8.05
C ASP A 122 16.10 -18.75 7.82
N ALA A 123 16.00 -19.65 8.80
CA ALA A 123 16.62 -20.98 8.72
C ALA A 123 15.99 -21.85 7.63
N GLU A 124 14.75 -21.55 7.25
CA GLU A 124 13.94 -22.24 6.25
C GLU A 124 14.07 -21.64 4.85
N GLY A 125 14.90 -20.60 4.67
CA GLY A 125 15.11 -19.97 3.36
C GLY A 125 14.11 -18.85 3.03
N LYS A 126 13.27 -18.41 3.97
CA LYS A 126 12.23 -17.39 3.74
C LYS A 126 12.69 -15.98 4.11
N PRO A 127 12.16 -14.93 3.45
CA PRO A 127 12.48 -13.55 3.78
C PRO A 127 12.17 -13.20 5.24
N SER A 128 13.13 -12.58 5.92
CA SER A 128 13.07 -12.25 7.35
C SER A 128 13.54 -10.84 7.63
N ARG A 129 12.94 -10.24 8.66
CA ARG A 129 13.39 -8.95 9.22
C ARG A 129 14.57 -9.09 10.17
N VAL A 130 14.87 -10.31 10.63
CA VAL A 130 15.94 -10.62 11.59
C VAL A 130 16.90 -11.66 11.02
N PRO A 131 18.21 -11.52 11.23
CA PRO A 131 19.18 -12.51 10.78
C PRO A 131 19.07 -13.82 11.56
N VAL A 132 19.38 -14.95 10.91
CA VAL A 132 19.55 -16.24 11.62
C VAL A 132 20.69 -16.10 12.61
N ARG A 133 20.39 -16.35 13.89
CA ARG A 133 21.41 -16.38 14.93
C ARG A 133 22.24 -17.66 14.75
N LYS A 134 23.54 -17.53 14.49
CA LYS A 134 24.46 -18.69 14.49
C LYS A 134 24.49 -19.29 15.91
N PRO A 135 24.44 -20.62 16.07
CA PRO A 135 24.66 -21.23 17.38
C PRO A 135 26.07 -20.87 17.86
N SER A 136 26.15 -20.53 19.16
CA SER A 136 27.38 -20.12 19.83
C SER A 136 28.26 -21.29 20.22
#